data_AF-A0A953S2P1-F1
#
_entry.id   AF-A0A953S2P1-F1
#
_cell.length_a   1.000
_cell.length_b   1.000
_cell.length_c   1.000
_cell.angle_alpha   90.00
_cell.angle_beta   90.00
_cell.angle_gamma   90.00
#
_symmetry.space_group_name_H-M   'P 1'
#
loop_
_entity.id
_entity.type
_entity.pdbx_description
1 polymer ?
#
loop_
_entity_poly.entity_id
_entity_poly.type
_entity_poly.pdbx_seq_one_letter_code
_entity_poly.pdbx_strand_id
1 'polypeptide(L)'
;MSGIPLEHHRGRAWRIAGFLLVSLALGLGFSLEQQKEQPGSAVFWLAGLAWSSLAGGVACSKRGKKLRLIGAQALMAQDGRSPVLYLRSFVDDAKEARILPNPLIGFFGLLFVFAEAVFGALSEEEQLADAVDEIGPLVAIGKPGEKLPELGAARLYVSDSEWRERVDQLMARAQLVILLAGTTEGFWWELKRTADQGAPEKLVLLFPFGKGRYRKFCERAERLLPHKLPEFPGGWRFRSRLRAILYFGPDWTPHIARLKVGFSINPLVPTLRKALQPIIEQLHISTKQGSKPVRGYLSKAMATIPGMLVGMFGMGFLFSLLVLSFLRMGNPPQKPFSPLLIESSSQPKSALTEAQGRFIEQSKAIPGLEQIFNSAELKSMSSEEQNKRSSAMVQEFSRVHLRSGLRRLGDSALLTKLDVDRKLFALAAPDVCAALSHGTIAPEQMDALLGQLDRAEIDQYFDLLIQAIRADAEGTPAERSADHEAVSRSFEGIASGLPEPDAAKLRQTMSSYSVASDEEVCWSERVLRTGIAGLPKQDQVLWALSIYQ
;
A
#
# COMPACT_ATOMS: atom_id res chain seq x y z
N MET A 1 -6.68 -45.06 -7.40
CA MET A 1 -7.54 -43.87 -7.53
C MET A 1 -7.76 -43.30 -6.13
N SER A 2 -6.88 -42.41 -5.67
CA SER A 2 -6.98 -41.79 -4.35
C SER A 2 -8.05 -40.70 -4.38
N GLY A 3 -9.16 -40.92 -3.68
CA GLY A 3 -10.25 -39.96 -3.55
C GLY A 3 -9.75 -38.62 -3.01
N ILE A 4 -10.18 -37.53 -3.63
CA ILE A 4 -9.88 -36.17 -3.16
C ILE A 4 -10.49 -36.01 -1.75
N PRO A 5 -9.72 -35.57 -0.74
CA PRO A 5 -10.22 -35.43 0.64
C PRO A 5 -11.47 -34.54 0.70
N LEU A 6 -12.46 -34.90 1.55
CA LEU A 6 -13.69 -34.13 1.79
C LEU A 6 -13.43 -32.63 2.09
N GLU A 7 -12.32 -32.34 2.77
CA GLU A 7 -11.87 -30.98 3.09
C GLU A 7 -11.52 -30.15 1.84
N HIS A 8 -11.05 -30.79 0.77
CA HIS A 8 -10.75 -30.11 -0.50
C HIS A 8 -12.03 -29.70 -1.25
N HIS A 9 -13.11 -30.49 -1.16
CA HIS A 9 -14.44 -30.13 -1.69
C HIS A 9 -15.04 -28.96 -0.90
N ARG A 10 -14.97 -29.02 0.44
CA ARG A 10 -15.38 -27.91 1.33
C ARG A 10 -14.59 -26.64 1.01
N GLY A 11 -13.28 -26.74 0.84
CA GLY A 11 -12.42 -25.61 0.47
C GLY A 11 -12.80 -24.97 -0.86
N ARG A 12 -13.19 -25.77 -1.87
CA ARG A 12 -13.69 -25.25 -3.15
C ARG A 12 -15.00 -24.49 -2.98
N ALA A 13 -15.95 -25.02 -2.19
CA ALA A 13 -17.21 -24.34 -1.89
C ALA A 13 -16.99 -22.99 -1.19
N TRP A 14 -16.12 -22.93 -0.18
CA TRP A 14 -15.76 -21.67 0.50
C TRP A 14 -15.12 -20.63 -0.44
N ARG A 15 -14.33 -21.06 -1.43
CA ARG A 15 -13.79 -20.14 -2.45
C ARG A 15 -14.88 -19.60 -3.37
N ILE A 16 -15.83 -20.43 -3.78
CA ILE A 16 -16.98 -19.99 -4.60
C ILE A 16 -17.82 -18.99 -3.82
N ALA A 17 -18.16 -19.30 -2.56
CA ALA A 17 -18.88 -18.38 -1.67
C ALA A 17 -18.11 -17.06 -1.48
N GLY A 18 -16.79 -17.12 -1.28
CA GLY A 18 -15.93 -15.95 -1.20
C GLY A 18 -15.98 -15.08 -2.44
N PHE A 19 -15.88 -15.69 -3.63
CA PHE A 19 -16.00 -15.00 -4.90
C PHE A 19 -17.36 -14.30 -5.06
N LEU A 20 -18.47 -15.01 -4.81
CA LEU A 20 -19.81 -14.44 -4.94
C LEU A 20 -20.03 -13.21 -4.04
N LEU A 21 -19.51 -13.25 -2.81
CA LEU A 21 -19.61 -12.13 -1.86
C LEU A 21 -18.76 -10.92 -2.27
N VAL A 22 -17.55 -11.13 -2.79
CA VAL A 22 -16.72 -10.02 -3.31
C VAL A 22 -17.35 -9.41 -4.57
N SER A 23 -17.93 -10.23 -5.45
CA SER A 23 -18.70 -9.77 -6.62
C SER A 23 -19.91 -8.92 -6.22
N LEU A 24 -20.65 -9.34 -5.20
CA LEU A 24 -21.77 -8.57 -4.63
C LEU A 24 -21.29 -7.23 -4.09
N ALA A 25 -20.20 -7.22 -3.32
CA ALA A 25 -19.61 -5.98 -2.79
C ALA A 25 -19.22 -5.00 -3.91
N LEU A 26 -18.64 -5.49 -5.01
CA LEU A 26 -18.28 -4.68 -6.17
C LEU A 26 -19.52 -4.08 -6.83
N GLY A 27 -20.58 -4.87 -7.02
CA GLY A 27 -21.85 -4.40 -7.58
C GLY A 27 -22.49 -3.29 -6.73
N LEU A 28 -22.54 -3.49 -5.40
CA LEU A 28 -23.05 -2.48 -4.46
C LEU A 28 -22.18 -1.21 -4.45
N GLY A 29 -20.85 -1.36 -4.52
CA GLY A 29 -19.92 -0.25 -4.66
C GLY A 29 -20.14 0.58 -5.92
N PHE A 30 -20.42 -0.07 -7.05
CA PHE A 30 -20.74 0.62 -8.30
C PHE A 30 -22.03 1.42 -8.18
N SER A 31 -23.07 0.81 -7.57
CA SER A 31 -24.34 1.49 -7.32
C SER A 31 -24.18 2.71 -6.41
N LEU A 32 -23.32 2.63 -5.38
CA LEU A 32 -23.00 3.76 -4.51
C LEU A 32 -22.28 4.89 -5.26
N GLU A 33 -21.38 4.54 -6.17
CA GLU A 33 -20.67 5.53 -7.00
C GLU A 33 -21.64 6.32 -7.90
N GLN A 34 -22.66 5.65 -8.46
CA GLN A 34 -23.70 6.30 -9.28
C GLN A 34 -24.65 7.21 -8.49
N GLN A 35 -24.77 7.01 -7.17
CA GLN A 35 -25.68 7.79 -6.30
C GLN A 35 -25.00 8.97 -5.59
N LYS A 36 -23.72 9.25 -5.90
CA LYS A 36 -22.97 10.35 -5.26
C LYS A 36 -23.61 11.72 -5.44
N GLU A 37 -24.35 11.95 -6.53
CA GLU A 37 -24.95 13.26 -6.82
C GLU A 37 -26.21 13.58 -6.00
N GLN A 38 -26.93 12.58 -5.47
CA GLN A 38 -28.09 12.78 -4.57
C GLN A 38 -28.22 11.63 -3.54
N PRO A 39 -27.56 11.73 -2.38
CA PRO A 39 -27.55 10.64 -1.40
C PRO A 39 -28.86 10.57 -0.61
N GLY A 40 -29.65 9.51 -0.84
CA GLY A 40 -30.77 9.13 0.03
C GLY A 40 -30.31 8.34 1.27
N SER A 41 -31.18 8.16 2.26
CA SER A 41 -30.89 7.38 3.48
C SER A 41 -30.52 5.91 3.23
N ALA A 42 -30.87 5.37 2.06
CA ALA A 42 -30.52 4.02 1.61
C ALA A 42 -29.00 3.83 1.34
N VAL A 43 -28.25 4.91 1.10
CA VAL A 43 -26.81 4.87 0.79
C VAL A 43 -26.01 4.26 1.94
N PHE A 44 -26.35 4.57 3.20
CA PHE A 44 -25.67 4.02 4.37
C PHE A 44 -25.87 2.50 4.51
N TRP A 45 -27.07 2.00 4.22
CA TRP A 45 -27.36 0.56 4.25
C TRP A 45 -26.62 -0.20 3.14
N LEU A 46 -26.59 0.36 1.93
CA LEU A 46 -25.87 -0.20 0.80
C LEU A 46 -24.34 -0.22 1.05
N ALA A 47 -23.80 0.83 1.66
CA ALA A 47 -22.39 0.88 2.05
C ALA A 47 -22.06 -0.17 3.12
N GLY A 48 -22.92 -0.33 4.14
CA GLY A 48 -22.76 -1.38 5.15
C GLY A 48 -22.83 -2.79 4.56
N LEU A 49 -23.75 -3.03 3.61
CA LEU A 49 -23.86 -4.31 2.91
C LEU A 49 -22.67 -4.58 1.98
N ALA A 50 -22.15 -3.56 1.29
CA ALA A 50 -20.96 -3.67 0.46
C ALA A 50 -19.73 -4.06 1.31
N TRP A 51 -19.51 -3.39 2.44
CA TRP A 51 -18.39 -3.70 3.33
C TRP A 51 -18.50 -5.06 3.99
N SER A 52 -19.68 -5.43 4.49
CA SER A 52 -19.88 -6.74 5.11
C SER A 52 -19.74 -7.89 4.10
N SER A 53 -20.24 -7.71 2.87
CA SER A 53 -20.03 -8.67 1.77
C SER A 53 -18.56 -8.78 1.40
N LEU A 54 -17.83 -7.67 1.34
CA LEU A 54 -16.40 -7.70 1.06
C LEU A 54 -15.62 -8.45 2.14
N ALA A 55 -15.84 -8.09 3.41
CA ALA A 55 -15.18 -8.72 4.56
C ALA A 55 -15.50 -10.22 4.63
N GLY A 56 -16.78 -10.59 4.47
CA GLY A 56 -17.23 -11.98 4.41
C GLY A 56 -16.61 -12.74 3.24
N GLY A 57 -16.55 -12.11 2.06
CA GLY A 57 -15.98 -12.68 0.85
C GLY A 57 -14.48 -12.99 0.99
N VAL A 58 -13.72 -12.04 1.52
CA VAL A 58 -12.29 -12.21 1.82
C VAL A 58 -12.08 -13.32 2.86
N ALA A 59 -12.87 -13.34 3.93
CA ALA A 59 -12.79 -14.37 4.97
C ALA A 59 -13.09 -15.78 4.42
N CYS A 60 -14.15 -15.92 3.63
CA CYS A 60 -14.53 -17.16 2.95
C CYS A 60 -13.43 -17.65 1.99
N SER A 61 -12.86 -16.74 1.19
CA SER A 61 -11.77 -17.07 0.27
C SER A 61 -10.52 -17.55 1.02
N LYS A 62 -10.11 -16.83 2.07
CA LYS A 62 -8.99 -17.24 2.95
C LYS A 62 -9.25 -18.61 3.59
N ARG A 63 -10.46 -18.83 4.14
CA ARG A 63 -10.85 -20.12 4.71
C ARG A 63 -10.78 -21.24 3.68
N GLY A 64 -11.30 -21.01 2.47
CA GLY A 64 -11.26 -21.97 1.38
C GLY A 64 -9.86 -22.32 0.91
N LYS A 65 -8.92 -21.36 0.93
CA LYS A 65 -7.50 -21.63 0.71
C LYS A 65 -6.90 -22.48 1.85
N LYS A 66 -7.14 -22.13 3.11
CA LYS A 66 -6.59 -22.85 4.27
C LYS A 66 -7.04 -24.32 4.35
N LEU A 67 -8.30 -24.61 3.99
CA LEU A 67 -8.84 -25.99 3.95
C LEU A 67 -8.21 -26.90 2.89
N ARG A 68 -7.49 -26.31 1.92
CA ARG A 68 -6.84 -27.05 0.82
C ARG A 68 -5.34 -27.19 1.02
N LEU A 69 -4.79 -26.67 2.12
CA LEU A 69 -3.38 -26.81 2.44
C LEU A 69 -3.06 -28.25 2.82
N ILE A 70 -1.91 -28.72 2.35
CA ILE A 70 -1.30 -29.97 2.78
C ILE A 70 -0.23 -29.67 3.84
N GLY A 71 -0.12 -30.53 4.85
CA GLY A 71 0.89 -30.38 5.90
C GLY A 71 2.31 -30.62 5.38
N ALA A 72 3.31 -30.10 6.09
CA ALA A 72 4.72 -30.22 5.66
C ALA A 72 5.18 -31.67 5.45
N GLN A 73 4.80 -32.59 6.34
CA GLN A 73 5.18 -34.00 6.21
C GLN A 73 4.62 -34.63 4.93
N ALA A 74 3.36 -34.36 4.61
CA ALA A 74 2.72 -34.87 3.40
C ALA A 74 3.30 -34.21 2.14
N LEU A 75 3.57 -32.89 2.18
CA LEU A 75 4.21 -32.17 1.07
C LEU A 75 5.60 -32.73 0.78
N MET A 76 6.44 -32.89 1.80
CA MET A 76 7.79 -33.44 1.67
C MET A 76 7.81 -34.93 1.28
N ALA A 77 6.74 -35.68 1.57
CA ALA A 77 6.62 -37.07 1.11
C ALA A 77 6.19 -37.16 -0.36
N GLN A 78 5.41 -36.17 -0.84
CA GLN A 78 4.96 -36.09 -2.24
C GLN A 78 6.00 -35.46 -3.15
N ASP A 79 6.77 -34.48 -2.65
CA ASP A 79 7.83 -33.81 -3.37
C ASP A 79 9.18 -34.37 -2.95
N GLY A 80 9.84 -35.12 -3.85
CA GLY A 80 11.12 -35.77 -3.59
C GLY A 80 12.32 -34.82 -3.51
N ARG A 81 12.15 -33.52 -3.76
CA ARG A 81 13.23 -32.52 -3.67
C ARG A 81 13.50 -32.15 -2.22
N SER A 82 14.74 -31.74 -1.95
CA SER A 82 15.09 -31.18 -0.64
C SER A 82 14.26 -29.93 -0.34
N PRO A 83 13.76 -29.75 0.89
CA PRO A 83 12.90 -28.62 1.23
C PRO A 83 13.66 -27.29 1.26
N VAL A 84 12.91 -26.21 1.10
CA VAL A 84 13.34 -24.87 1.48
C VAL A 84 12.79 -24.61 2.88
N LEU A 85 13.67 -24.48 3.87
CA LEU A 85 13.29 -24.21 5.25
C LEU A 85 13.06 -22.71 5.44
N TYR A 86 11.89 -22.33 5.95
CA TYR A 86 11.55 -20.95 6.28
C TYR A 86 11.37 -20.79 7.80
N LEU A 87 12.23 -19.98 8.40
CA LEU A 87 12.25 -19.66 9.83
C LEU A 87 11.88 -18.19 10.06
N ARG A 88 11.09 -17.94 11.09
CA ARG A 88 10.59 -16.60 11.43
C ARG A 88 10.10 -16.57 12.87
N SER A 89 10.03 -15.37 13.44
CA SER A 89 9.46 -15.17 14.76
C SER A 89 7.92 -15.11 14.73
N PHE A 90 7.26 -15.97 15.49
CA PHE A 90 5.80 -15.93 15.68
C PHE A 90 5.29 -14.63 16.32
N VAL A 91 6.15 -13.95 17.10
CA VAL A 91 5.79 -12.68 17.77
C VAL A 91 5.77 -11.52 16.76
N ASP A 92 6.68 -11.56 15.78
CA ASP A 92 6.73 -10.59 14.70
C ASP A 92 5.62 -10.86 13.66
N ASP A 93 5.21 -12.13 13.46
CA ASP A 93 4.06 -12.51 12.61
C ASP A 93 2.68 -12.00 13.12
N ALA A 94 2.44 -12.04 14.43
CA ALA A 94 1.13 -11.71 15.00
C ALA A 94 0.77 -10.22 14.86
N LYS A 95 1.77 -9.35 14.68
CA LYS A 95 1.58 -7.92 14.39
C LYS A 95 1.25 -7.66 12.92
N GLU A 96 1.19 -8.70 12.10
CA GLU A 96 1.49 -8.58 10.67
C GLU A 96 0.45 -9.21 9.72
N ALA A 97 -0.82 -9.33 10.15
CA ALA A 97 -1.92 -9.78 9.30
C ALA A 97 -2.84 -8.66 8.79
N ARG A 98 -2.30 -7.56 8.26
CA ARG A 98 -3.09 -6.60 7.47
C ARG A 98 -2.34 -6.20 6.20
N ILE A 99 -2.53 -6.96 5.13
CA ILE A 99 -2.69 -6.32 3.82
C ILE A 99 -4.12 -5.79 3.86
N LEU A 100 -4.33 -4.66 4.55
CA LEU A 100 -5.34 -3.75 4.08
C LEU A 100 -4.58 -2.93 3.06
N PRO A 101 -4.90 -3.02 1.75
CA PRO A 101 -4.53 -1.92 0.88
C PRO A 101 -4.98 -0.64 1.58
N ASN A 102 -4.15 0.41 1.56
CA ASN A 102 -4.61 1.75 1.90
C ASN A 102 -5.96 1.91 1.20
N PRO A 103 -7.08 2.10 1.93
CA PRO A 103 -8.37 2.07 1.29
C PRO A 103 -8.38 3.21 0.29
N LEU A 104 -8.33 2.88 -1.00
CA LEU A 104 -9.03 3.68 -1.98
C LEU A 104 -10.49 3.59 -1.53
N ILE A 105 -10.96 4.56 -0.74
CA ILE A 105 -12.35 4.64 -0.32
C ILE A 105 -13.18 4.76 -1.59
N GLY A 106 -14.18 3.88 -1.75
CA GLY A 106 -15.07 3.87 -2.91
C GLY A 106 -14.81 2.74 -3.92
N PHE A 107 -15.42 2.88 -5.10
CA PHE A 107 -15.53 1.80 -6.08
C PHE A 107 -14.18 1.23 -6.57
N PHE A 108 -13.14 2.07 -6.69
CA PHE A 108 -11.80 1.61 -7.12
C PHE A 108 -11.11 0.69 -6.09
N GLY A 109 -11.33 0.90 -4.79
CA GLY A 109 -10.83 -0.03 -3.76
C GLY A 109 -11.52 -1.39 -3.84
N LEU A 110 -12.84 -1.38 -4.07
CA LEU A 110 -13.61 -2.61 -4.31
C LEU A 110 -13.17 -3.33 -5.58
N LEU A 111 -12.92 -2.59 -6.66
CA LEU A 111 -12.42 -3.15 -7.92
C LEU A 111 -11.04 -3.79 -7.73
N PHE A 112 -10.18 -3.19 -6.90
CA PHE A 112 -8.88 -3.75 -6.57
C PHE A 112 -8.99 -5.06 -5.77
N VAL A 113 -9.80 -5.10 -4.71
CA VAL A 113 -10.02 -6.34 -3.93
C VAL A 113 -10.71 -7.42 -4.77
N PHE A 114 -11.62 -7.04 -5.65
CA PHE A 114 -12.21 -7.93 -6.64
C PHE A 114 -11.15 -8.51 -7.57
N ALA A 115 -10.28 -7.66 -8.15
CA ALA A 115 -9.17 -8.10 -8.99
C ALA A 115 -8.25 -9.07 -8.22
N GLU A 116 -7.94 -8.80 -6.96
CA GLU A 116 -7.18 -9.74 -6.10
C GLU A 116 -7.89 -11.09 -5.93
N ALA A 117 -9.21 -11.09 -5.71
CA ALA A 117 -10.00 -12.31 -5.54
C ALA A 117 -10.11 -13.13 -6.84
N VAL A 118 -10.27 -12.47 -7.99
CA VAL A 118 -10.42 -13.10 -9.30
C VAL A 118 -9.09 -13.57 -9.87
N PHE A 119 -8.07 -12.72 -9.83
CA PHE A 119 -6.77 -13.01 -10.43
C PHE A 119 -5.81 -13.73 -9.47
N GLY A 120 -6.23 -13.99 -8.22
CA GLY A 120 -5.50 -14.84 -7.29
C GLY A 120 -4.29 -14.17 -6.66
N ALA A 121 -4.51 -13.01 -6.03
CA ALA A 121 -3.48 -12.38 -5.21
C ALA A 121 -3.04 -13.32 -4.07
N LEU A 122 -1.74 -13.36 -3.88
CA LEU A 122 -1.03 -14.15 -2.90
C LEU A 122 -0.53 -13.21 -1.80
N SER A 123 -0.64 -13.64 -0.55
CA SER A 123 0.10 -13.02 0.56
C SER A 123 1.61 -13.02 0.30
N GLU A 124 2.37 -12.18 1.00
CA GLU A 124 3.84 -12.13 0.82
C GLU A 124 4.48 -13.51 1.02
N GLU A 125 3.97 -14.29 1.98
CA GLU A 125 4.44 -15.66 2.21
C GLU A 125 4.00 -16.64 1.11
N GLU A 126 2.78 -16.53 0.60
CA GLU A 126 2.36 -17.31 -0.58
C GLU A 126 3.21 -16.95 -1.82
N GLN A 127 3.60 -15.68 -1.97
CA GLN A 127 4.51 -15.25 -3.04
C GLN A 127 5.94 -15.77 -2.84
N LEU A 128 6.41 -15.84 -1.59
CA LEU A 128 7.67 -16.50 -1.26
C LEU A 128 7.62 -17.99 -1.60
N ALA A 129 6.53 -18.68 -1.22
CA ALA A 129 6.29 -20.09 -1.56
C ALA A 129 6.29 -20.34 -3.07
N ASP A 130 5.63 -19.47 -3.85
CA ASP A 130 5.62 -19.56 -5.32
C ASP A 130 7.00 -19.28 -5.93
N ALA A 131 7.73 -18.29 -5.39
CA ALA A 131 9.07 -17.96 -5.88
C ALA A 131 10.06 -19.11 -5.67
N VAL A 132 9.99 -19.78 -4.52
CA VAL A 132 10.92 -20.86 -4.15
C VAL A 132 10.43 -22.25 -4.56
N ASP A 133 9.21 -22.41 -5.10
CA ASP A 133 8.71 -23.71 -5.58
C ASP A 133 9.62 -24.31 -6.67
N GLU A 134 10.34 -23.49 -7.43
CA GLU A 134 11.32 -23.97 -8.43
C GLU A 134 12.57 -24.59 -7.80
N ILE A 135 12.89 -24.18 -6.57
CA ILE A 135 14.01 -24.66 -5.75
C ILE A 135 13.57 -25.96 -5.04
N GLY A 136 12.52 -25.89 -4.22
CA GLY A 136 12.01 -27.01 -3.43
C GLY A 136 10.75 -26.64 -2.63
N PRO A 137 10.10 -27.61 -1.97
CA PRO A 137 8.89 -27.35 -1.20
C PRO A 137 9.20 -26.44 0.01
N LEU A 138 8.47 -25.31 0.13
CA LEU A 138 8.64 -24.38 1.26
C LEU A 138 8.00 -24.95 2.54
N VAL A 139 8.81 -25.13 3.57
CA VAL A 139 8.42 -25.73 4.86
C VAL A 139 8.80 -24.82 6.01
N ALA A 140 7.92 -24.71 7.00
CA ALA A 140 8.17 -23.92 8.21
C ALA A 140 7.62 -24.63 9.46
N ILE A 141 8.14 -24.27 10.63
CA ILE A 141 7.52 -24.68 11.91
C ILE A 141 6.26 -23.84 12.15
N GLY A 142 5.19 -24.48 12.58
CA GLY A 142 3.93 -23.83 12.96
C GLY A 142 3.82 -23.59 14.46
N LYS A 143 2.99 -22.64 14.86
CA LYS A 143 2.76 -22.36 16.28
C LYS A 143 1.90 -23.47 16.90
N PRO A 144 2.25 -24.01 18.08
CA PRO A 144 1.43 -25.00 18.76
C PRO A 144 -0.01 -24.49 19.00
N GLY A 145 -1.01 -25.34 18.72
CA GLY A 145 -2.43 -25.02 18.96
C GLY A 145 -3.16 -24.25 17.84
N GLU A 146 -2.53 -24.00 16.69
CA GLU A 146 -3.22 -23.39 15.54
C GLU A 146 -4.29 -24.32 14.95
N LYS A 147 -5.56 -23.87 14.92
CA LYS A 147 -6.69 -24.66 14.39
C LYS A 147 -6.64 -24.88 12.87
N LEU A 148 -6.00 -23.97 12.12
CA LEU A 148 -5.74 -24.10 10.69
C LEU A 148 -4.40 -23.45 10.33
N PRO A 149 -3.62 -24.05 9.42
CA PRO A 149 -2.34 -23.48 8.99
C PRO A 149 -2.50 -22.11 8.32
N GLU A 150 -1.52 -21.24 8.55
CA GLU A 150 -1.24 -20.05 7.76
C GLU A 150 -1.03 -20.40 6.26
N LEU A 151 -1.40 -19.50 5.36
CA LEU A 151 -1.16 -19.66 3.92
C LEU A 151 0.31 -19.37 3.61
N GLY A 152 0.89 -20.06 2.61
CA GLY A 152 2.30 -19.92 2.24
C GLY A 152 3.09 -21.19 2.52
N ALA A 153 4.04 -21.15 3.45
CA ALA A 153 4.86 -22.30 3.81
C ALA A 153 4.03 -23.42 4.43
N ALA A 154 4.30 -24.67 4.03
CA ALA A 154 3.68 -25.83 4.63
C ALA A 154 4.18 -26.00 6.06
N ARG A 155 3.26 -26.21 7.00
CA ARG A 155 3.58 -26.25 8.43
C ARG A 155 3.88 -27.65 8.93
N LEU A 156 4.94 -27.73 9.73
CA LEU A 156 5.19 -28.82 10.66
C LEU A 156 4.92 -28.32 12.08
N TYR A 157 3.99 -28.96 12.78
CA TYR A 157 3.71 -28.65 14.18
C TYR A 157 4.49 -29.62 15.06
N VAL A 158 5.19 -29.06 16.04
CA VAL A 158 6.01 -29.79 17.01
C VAL A 158 5.77 -29.18 18.39
N SER A 159 6.08 -29.93 19.45
CA SER A 159 5.99 -29.42 20.81
C SER A 159 7.11 -28.41 21.12
N ASP A 160 6.90 -27.55 22.11
CA ASP A 160 7.90 -26.56 22.57
C ASP A 160 9.18 -27.21 23.15
N SER A 161 9.14 -28.48 23.53
CA SER A 161 10.32 -29.23 23.95
C SER A 161 11.15 -29.77 22.78
N GLU A 162 10.53 -30.00 21.62
CA GLU A 162 11.15 -30.71 20.48
C GLU A 162 11.49 -29.78 19.30
N TRP A 163 11.04 -28.52 19.31
CA TRP A 163 11.17 -27.66 18.13
C TRP A 163 12.62 -27.40 17.73
N ARG A 164 13.55 -27.23 18.67
CA ARG A 164 14.97 -26.99 18.37
C ARG A 164 15.61 -28.16 17.64
N GLU A 165 15.36 -29.37 18.14
CA GLU A 165 15.84 -30.60 17.48
C GLU A 165 15.24 -30.73 16.09
N ARG A 166 13.95 -30.40 15.94
CA ARG A 166 13.30 -30.47 14.63
C ARG A 166 13.87 -29.45 13.65
N VAL A 167 14.16 -28.24 14.11
CA VAL A 167 14.80 -27.19 13.29
C VAL A 167 16.16 -27.68 12.79
N ASP A 168 16.98 -28.29 13.65
CA ASP A 168 18.27 -28.87 13.25
C ASP A 168 18.11 -29.95 12.17
N GLN A 169 17.18 -30.89 12.35
CA GLN A 169 16.90 -31.94 11.37
C GLN A 169 16.44 -31.36 10.01
N LEU A 170 15.63 -30.30 10.04
CA LEU A 170 15.16 -29.63 8.83
C LEU A 170 16.29 -28.86 8.16
N MET A 171 17.11 -28.12 8.91
CA MET A 171 18.27 -27.40 8.36
C MET A 171 19.24 -28.35 7.66
N ALA A 172 19.55 -29.51 8.26
CA ALA A 172 20.45 -30.50 7.69
C ALA A 172 19.95 -31.06 6.34
N ARG A 173 18.63 -31.16 6.16
CA ARG A 173 17.99 -31.64 4.93
C ARG A 173 17.69 -30.52 3.93
N ALA A 174 17.73 -29.26 4.37
CA ALA A 174 17.33 -28.14 3.56
C ALA A 174 18.33 -27.86 2.44
N GLN A 175 17.77 -27.56 1.27
CA GLN A 175 18.51 -27.03 0.14
C GLN A 175 18.83 -25.55 0.34
N LEU A 176 17.90 -24.83 0.96
CA LEU A 176 17.99 -23.41 1.24
C LEU A 176 17.31 -23.13 2.59
N VAL A 177 17.92 -22.28 3.41
CA VAL A 177 17.40 -21.86 4.71
C VAL A 177 17.14 -20.36 4.66
N ILE A 178 15.87 -19.99 4.64
CA ILE A 178 15.39 -18.62 4.59
C ILE A 178 14.97 -18.19 6.00
N LEU A 179 15.60 -17.15 6.52
CA LEU A 179 15.26 -16.54 7.80
C LEU A 179 14.60 -15.18 7.55
N LEU A 180 13.39 -14.97 8.05
CA LEU A 180 12.81 -13.64 8.15
C LEU A 180 13.45 -12.92 9.34
N ALA A 181 14.18 -11.84 9.07
CA ALA A 181 14.92 -11.09 10.07
C ALA A 181 13.98 -10.58 11.17
N GLY A 182 14.17 -11.09 12.37
CA GLY A 182 13.44 -10.72 13.58
C GLY A 182 14.34 -10.08 14.63
N THR A 183 13.75 -9.76 15.77
CA THR A 183 14.50 -9.20 16.93
C THR A 183 14.50 -10.10 18.16
N THR A 184 13.72 -11.20 18.11
CA THR A 184 13.56 -12.12 19.25
C THR A 184 14.79 -12.99 19.50
N GLU A 185 14.98 -13.42 20.75
CA GLU A 185 16.06 -14.36 21.12
C GLU A 185 15.98 -15.69 20.37
N GLY A 186 14.76 -16.17 20.07
CA GLY A 186 14.55 -17.36 19.25
C GLY A 186 15.16 -17.21 17.85
N PHE A 187 14.90 -16.08 17.18
CA PHE A 187 15.51 -15.77 15.88
C PHE A 187 17.05 -15.75 15.95
N TRP A 188 17.63 -15.11 16.98
CA TRP A 188 19.10 -15.05 17.10
C TRP A 188 19.72 -16.42 17.34
N TRP A 189 19.03 -17.30 18.08
CA TRP A 189 19.42 -18.70 18.21
C TRP A 189 19.38 -19.42 16.86
N GLU A 190 18.31 -19.26 16.07
CA GLU A 190 18.18 -19.85 14.73
C GLU A 190 19.29 -19.38 13.79
N LEU A 191 19.57 -18.07 13.74
CA LEU A 191 20.64 -17.49 12.92
C LEU A 191 22.00 -18.05 13.31
N LYS A 192 22.32 -18.06 14.61
CA LYS A 192 23.57 -18.64 15.11
C LYS A 192 23.68 -20.11 14.72
N ARG A 193 22.59 -20.88 14.89
CA ARG A 193 22.59 -22.30 14.59
C ARG A 193 22.80 -22.59 13.11
N THR A 194 22.20 -21.80 12.22
CA THR A 194 22.47 -21.89 10.77
C THR A 194 23.93 -21.57 10.46
N ALA A 195 24.50 -20.55 11.11
CA ALA A 195 25.91 -20.19 10.92
C ALA A 195 26.86 -21.29 11.40
N ASP A 196 26.58 -21.91 12.55
CA ASP A 196 27.38 -22.99 13.12
C ASP A 196 27.42 -24.26 12.23
N GLN A 197 26.48 -24.44 11.29
CA GLN A 197 26.49 -25.57 10.34
C GLN A 197 27.54 -25.44 9.23
N GLY A 198 28.13 -24.26 9.04
CA GLY A 198 29.23 -24.07 8.09
C GLY A 198 28.84 -24.14 6.61
N ALA A 199 27.59 -23.83 6.26
CA ALA A 199 27.09 -23.79 4.88
C ALA A 199 26.46 -22.42 4.54
N PRO A 200 27.25 -21.32 4.54
CA PRO A 200 26.75 -19.96 4.32
C PRO A 200 25.99 -19.79 3.00
N GLU A 201 26.38 -20.53 1.95
CA GLU A 201 25.77 -20.52 0.64
C GLU A 201 24.28 -20.91 0.62
N LYS A 202 23.80 -21.58 1.69
CA LYS A 202 22.40 -21.97 1.85
C LYS A 202 21.58 -20.94 2.65
N LEU A 203 22.21 -19.97 3.29
CA LEU A 203 21.55 -19.02 4.19
C LEU A 203 21.06 -17.78 3.42
N VAL A 204 19.77 -17.49 3.59
CA VAL A 204 19.11 -16.29 3.06
C VAL A 204 18.42 -15.54 4.19
N LEU A 205 18.68 -14.24 4.30
CA LEU A 205 18.00 -13.34 5.22
C LEU A 205 17.06 -12.42 4.46
N LEU A 206 15.78 -12.41 4.85
CA LEU A 206 14.76 -11.49 4.35
C LEU A 206 14.52 -10.40 5.38
N PHE A 207 14.52 -9.13 4.94
CA PHE A 207 14.34 -7.99 5.86
C PHE A 207 12.97 -7.34 5.69
N PRO A 208 12.08 -7.42 6.70
CA PRO A 208 10.77 -6.75 6.69
C PRO A 208 10.87 -5.26 7.11
N PHE A 209 12.08 -4.71 7.20
CA PHE A 209 12.31 -3.39 7.77
C PHE A 209 13.38 -2.58 7.02
N GLY A 210 13.36 -1.27 7.24
CA GLY A 210 14.25 -0.31 6.57
C GLY A 210 15.58 -0.09 7.29
N LYS A 211 16.38 0.84 6.73
CA LYS A 211 17.76 1.17 7.14
C LYS A 211 17.95 1.33 8.66
N GLY A 212 17.04 2.00 9.36
CA GLY A 212 17.16 2.23 10.81
C GLY A 212 17.16 0.94 11.64
N ARG A 213 16.18 0.04 11.41
CA ARG A 213 16.14 -1.27 12.09
C ARG A 213 17.24 -2.20 11.61
N TYR A 214 17.64 -2.10 10.35
CA TYR A 214 18.75 -2.87 9.79
C TYR A 214 20.09 -2.54 10.47
N ARG A 215 20.36 -1.27 10.79
CA ARG A 215 21.57 -0.89 11.53
C ARG A 215 21.67 -1.62 12.88
N LYS A 216 20.59 -1.59 13.66
CA LYS A 216 20.52 -2.31 14.96
C LYS A 216 20.65 -3.82 14.79
N PHE A 217 20.10 -4.37 13.71
CA PHE A 217 20.27 -5.78 13.37
C PHE A 217 21.75 -6.11 13.12
N CYS A 218 22.46 -5.29 12.34
CA CYS A 218 23.88 -5.50 12.02
C CYS A 218 24.75 -5.53 13.29
N GLU A 219 24.54 -4.62 14.23
CA GLU A 219 25.30 -4.55 15.50
C GLU A 219 25.29 -5.87 16.28
N ARG A 220 24.18 -6.62 16.21
CA ARG A 220 24.05 -7.93 16.87
C ARG A 220 24.51 -9.08 15.96
N ALA A 221 24.21 -9.00 14.66
CA ALA A 221 24.64 -10.00 13.69
C ALA A 221 26.16 -10.09 13.56
N GLU A 222 26.89 -8.98 13.70
CA GLU A 222 28.36 -8.92 13.70
C GLU A 222 29.01 -9.76 14.82
N ARG A 223 28.26 -10.11 15.87
CA ARG A 223 28.75 -11.00 16.94
C ARG A 223 28.59 -12.49 16.62
N LEU A 224 27.78 -12.80 15.62
CA LEU A 224 27.38 -14.17 15.28
C LEU A 224 27.90 -14.61 13.91
N LEU A 225 28.15 -13.66 13.01
CA LEU A 225 28.55 -13.93 11.63
C LEU A 225 30.02 -13.55 11.40
N PRO A 226 30.77 -14.29 10.56
CA PRO A 226 32.20 -14.04 10.35
C PRO A 226 32.54 -12.71 9.67
N HIS A 227 31.63 -12.18 8.85
CA HIS A 227 31.82 -10.94 8.10
C HIS A 227 30.79 -9.87 8.44
N LYS A 228 31.24 -8.61 8.35
CA LYS A 228 30.38 -7.44 8.50
C LYS A 228 29.36 -7.39 7.37
N LEU A 229 28.10 -7.17 7.73
CA LEU A 229 27.02 -7.06 6.76
C LEU A 229 27.14 -5.74 5.95
N PRO A 230 26.78 -5.75 4.65
CA PRO A 230 26.87 -4.60 3.77
C PRO A 230 25.88 -3.49 4.16
N GLU A 231 26.05 -2.29 3.61
CA GLU A 231 25.09 -1.22 3.83
C GLU A 231 23.71 -1.53 3.26
N PHE A 232 22.67 -1.06 3.94
CA PHE A 232 21.29 -1.25 3.47
C PHE A 232 21.06 -0.51 2.15
N PRO A 233 20.55 -1.18 1.10
CA PRO A 233 20.30 -0.53 -0.19
C PRO A 233 19.19 0.53 -0.08
N GLY A 234 19.53 1.81 -0.31
CA GLY A 234 18.64 2.99 -0.24
C GLY A 234 17.74 3.21 -1.47
N GLY A 235 16.65 3.99 -1.34
CA GLY A 235 15.68 4.36 -2.41
C GLY A 235 14.19 3.91 -2.24
N TRP A 236 13.39 4.06 -3.31
CA TRP A 236 11.92 4.17 -3.32
C TRP A 236 11.10 2.91 -2.93
N ARG A 237 9.92 3.14 -2.34
CA ARG A 237 8.99 2.15 -1.76
C ARG A 237 7.82 1.88 -2.70
N PHE A 238 7.45 0.63 -2.88
CA PHE A 238 6.09 0.28 -3.31
C PHE A 238 5.64 -1.03 -2.66
N ARG A 239 4.43 -1.06 -2.11
CA ARG A 239 3.54 -2.20 -1.80
C ARG A 239 4.00 -3.45 -1.00
N SER A 240 5.28 -3.72 -0.78
CA SER A 240 5.77 -4.87 0.00
C SER A 240 6.43 -4.45 1.32
N ARG A 241 6.30 -5.28 2.36
CA ARG A 241 7.04 -5.15 3.62
C ARG A 241 8.45 -5.70 3.51
N LEU A 242 8.66 -6.76 2.73
CA LEU A 242 9.98 -7.28 2.40
C LEU A 242 10.76 -6.25 1.58
N ARG A 243 11.83 -5.71 2.17
CA ARG A 243 12.59 -4.60 1.60
C ARG A 243 13.90 -5.03 0.95
N ALA A 244 14.56 -6.02 1.53
CA ALA A 244 15.84 -6.52 1.08
C ALA A 244 15.96 -8.02 1.33
N ILE A 245 16.82 -8.63 0.53
CA ILE A 245 17.28 -10.01 0.66
C ILE A 245 18.80 -9.96 0.77
N LEU A 246 19.35 -10.74 1.70
CA LEU A 246 20.78 -10.93 1.86
C LEU A 246 21.10 -12.42 1.78
N TYR A 247 22.16 -12.76 1.09
CA TYR A 247 22.69 -14.11 1.00
C TYR A 247 24.21 -14.07 1.07
N PHE A 248 24.84 -15.23 1.20
CA PHE A 248 26.29 -15.34 1.35
C PHE A 248 26.91 -16.20 0.26
N GLY A 249 28.15 -15.87 -0.12
CA GLY A 249 29.03 -16.77 -0.85
C GLY A 249 29.55 -17.91 0.04
N PRO A 250 30.23 -18.93 -0.55
CA PRO A 250 30.81 -20.04 0.21
C PRO A 250 31.85 -19.62 1.26
N ASP A 251 32.45 -18.44 1.08
CA ASP A 251 33.45 -17.82 1.94
C ASP A 251 32.85 -16.84 2.95
N TRP A 252 31.54 -16.87 3.18
CA TRP A 252 30.79 -15.91 3.99
C TRP A 252 30.74 -14.48 3.42
N THR A 253 31.15 -14.23 2.17
CA THR A 253 31.01 -12.90 1.57
C THR A 253 29.53 -12.51 1.47
N PRO A 254 29.09 -11.42 2.13
CA PRO A 254 27.68 -11.06 2.18
C PRO A 254 27.26 -10.23 0.96
N HIS A 255 26.13 -10.61 0.34
CA HIS A 255 25.52 -9.91 -0.78
C HIS A 255 24.11 -9.48 -0.41
N ILE A 256 23.82 -8.18 -0.51
CA ILE A 256 22.48 -7.63 -0.27
C ILE A 256 21.88 -7.10 -1.57
N ALA A 257 20.66 -7.53 -1.86
CA ALA A 257 19.87 -7.02 -2.97
C ALA A 257 18.59 -6.39 -2.45
N ARG A 258 18.21 -5.29 -3.07
CA ARG A 258 16.89 -4.71 -2.87
C ARG A 258 15.84 -5.48 -3.65
N LEU A 259 14.70 -5.72 -3.01
CA LEU A 259 13.51 -6.20 -3.70
C LEU A 259 12.78 -5.01 -4.33
N LYS A 260 13.00 -4.79 -5.63
CA LYS A 260 12.24 -3.81 -6.44
C LYS A 260 10.95 -4.46 -6.92
N VAL A 261 9.81 -4.01 -6.42
CA VAL A 261 8.49 -4.54 -6.80
C VAL A 261 7.79 -3.58 -7.76
N GLY A 262 7.30 -4.11 -8.88
CA GLY A 262 6.59 -3.35 -9.92
C GLY A 262 5.07 -3.47 -9.83
N PHE A 263 4.37 -3.03 -10.89
CA PHE A 263 2.92 -3.17 -11.02
C PHE A 263 2.56 -4.59 -11.47
N SER A 264 2.31 -5.49 -10.51
CA SER A 264 1.82 -6.86 -10.73
C SER A 264 0.87 -7.24 -9.59
N ILE A 265 -0.05 -8.17 -9.86
CA ILE A 265 -0.95 -8.76 -8.85
C ILE A 265 -0.16 -9.50 -7.77
N ASN A 266 0.94 -10.16 -8.17
CA ASN A 266 1.87 -10.86 -7.29
C ASN A 266 3.28 -10.32 -7.54
N PRO A 267 3.61 -9.12 -7.01
CA PRO A 267 4.79 -8.39 -7.42
C PRO A 267 6.10 -8.89 -6.80
N LEU A 268 6.06 -9.68 -5.72
CA LEU A 268 7.25 -10.25 -5.10
C LEU A 268 7.78 -11.47 -5.84
N VAL A 269 6.91 -12.29 -6.45
CA VAL A 269 7.33 -13.51 -7.16
C VAL A 269 8.47 -13.25 -8.16
N PRO A 270 8.32 -12.36 -9.17
CA PRO A 270 9.38 -12.14 -10.16
C PRO A 270 10.64 -11.52 -9.55
N THR A 271 10.48 -10.68 -8.53
CA THR A 271 11.58 -10.00 -7.86
C THR A 271 12.39 -10.96 -6.99
N LEU A 272 11.72 -11.86 -6.27
CA LEU A 272 12.34 -12.90 -5.46
C LEU A 272 13.06 -13.92 -6.34
N ARG A 273 12.44 -14.42 -7.42
CA ARG A 273 13.12 -15.32 -8.37
C ARG A 273 14.39 -14.69 -8.92
N LYS A 274 14.31 -13.44 -9.38
CA LYS A 274 15.49 -12.71 -9.86
C LYS A 274 16.57 -12.55 -8.78
N ALA A 275 16.18 -12.29 -7.53
CA ALA A 275 17.13 -12.07 -6.44
C ALA A 275 17.72 -13.38 -5.89
N LEU A 276 17.02 -14.49 -6.03
CA LEU A 276 17.48 -15.84 -5.66
C LEU A 276 18.32 -16.50 -6.76
N GLN A 277 18.26 -16.00 -8.00
CA GLN A 277 19.00 -16.52 -9.14
C GLN A 277 20.50 -16.76 -8.86
N PRO A 278 21.25 -15.83 -8.22
CA PRO A 278 22.67 -16.07 -7.92
C PRO A 278 22.88 -17.28 -6.98
N ILE A 279 21.94 -17.53 -6.07
CA ILE A 279 22.01 -18.64 -5.12
C ILE A 279 21.69 -19.96 -5.82
N ILE A 280 20.72 -19.96 -6.74
CA ILE A 280 20.39 -21.12 -7.58
C ILE A 280 21.61 -21.56 -8.39
N GLU A 281 22.30 -20.60 -9.00
CA GLU A 281 23.52 -20.82 -9.77
C GLU A 281 24.67 -21.32 -8.87
N GLN A 282 24.89 -20.68 -7.73
CA GLN A 282 25.93 -21.05 -6.75
C GLN A 282 25.75 -22.47 -6.22
N LEU A 283 24.53 -22.87 -5.89
CA LEU A 283 24.20 -24.19 -5.34
C LEU A 283 23.99 -25.26 -6.42
N HIS A 284 24.14 -24.93 -7.71
CA HIS A 284 23.91 -25.84 -8.84
C HIS A 284 22.54 -26.54 -8.76
N ILE A 285 21.52 -25.80 -8.39
CA ILE A 285 20.18 -26.34 -8.16
C ILE A 285 19.51 -26.69 -9.49
N SER A 286 19.14 -27.95 -9.65
CA SER A 286 18.29 -28.41 -10.75
C SER A 286 16.86 -27.86 -10.59
N THR A 287 16.61 -26.67 -11.12
CA THR A 287 15.29 -26.04 -11.08
C THR A 287 14.29 -26.82 -11.91
N LYS A 288 13.03 -26.86 -11.48
CA LYS A 288 11.92 -27.39 -12.28
C LYS A 288 11.86 -26.67 -13.64
N GLN A 289 12.01 -27.40 -14.75
CA GLN A 289 11.97 -26.82 -16.10
C GLN A 289 10.69 -26.00 -16.32
N GLY A 290 10.85 -24.68 -16.41
CA GLY A 290 9.90 -23.72 -16.99
C GLY A 290 8.43 -23.88 -16.60
N SER A 291 8.04 -23.44 -15.40
CA SER A 291 6.70 -22.89 -15.28
C SER A 291 6.67 -21.60 -16.11
N LYS A 292 6.19 -21.70 -17.35
CA LYS A 292 5.98 -20.52 -18.21
C LYS A 292 5.26 -19.44 -17.39
N PRO A 293 5.62 -18.15 -17.55
CA PRO A 293 4.89 -17.08 -16.88
C PRO A 293 3.40 -17.26 -17.14
N VAL A 294 2.57 -16.90 -16.15
CA VAL A 294 1.10 -17.09 -16.03
C VAL A 294 0.29 -16.41 -17.16
N ARG A 295 0.86 -16.24 -18.35
CA ARG A 295 0.24 -15.77 -19.59
C ARG A 295 -0.91 -16.68 -20.05
N GLY A 296 -0.91 -17.96 -19.65
CA GLY A 296 -1.95 -18.93 -20.02
C GLY A 296 -3.25 -18.87 -19.20
N TYR A 297 -3.23 -18.32 -17.98
CA TYR A 297 -4.44 -18.13 -17.17
C TYR A 297 -5.15 -16.81 -17.49
N LEU A 298 -4.38 -15.78 -17.83
CA LEU A 298 -4.90 -14.50 -18.30
C LEU A 298 -5.71 -14.64 -19.60
N SER A 299 -5.32 -15.51 -20.55
CA SER A 299 -6.08 -15.67 -21.80
C SER A 299 -7.42 -16.39 -21.62
N LYS A 300 -7.51 -17.36 -20.70
CA LYS A 300 -8.77 -18.06 -20.38
C LYS A 300 -9.68 -17.24 -19.48
N ALA A 301 -9.12 -16.43 -18.57
CA ALA A 301 -9.90 -15.48 -17.77
C ALA A 301 -10.43 -14.31 -18.62
N MET A 302 -9.63 -13.76 -19.54
CA MET A 302 -10.04 -12.67 -20.43
C MET A 302 -11.17 -13.06 -21.40
N ALA A 303 -11.34 -14.34 -21.72
CA ALA A 303 -12.43 -14.83 -22.55
C ALA A 303 -13.76 -14.99 -21.77
N THR A 304 -13.73 -15.14 -20.44
CA THR A 304 -14.94 -15.30 -19.60
C THR A 304 -15.34 -14.01 -18.88
N ILE A 305 -14.41 -13.05 -18.75
CA ILE A 305 -14.62 -11.75 -18.09
C ILE A 305 -15.73 -10.90 -18.74
N PRO A 306 -15.86 -10.78 -20.08
CA PRO A 306 -16.97 -10.02 -20.68
C PRO A 306 -18.34 -10.62 -20.32
N GLY A 307 -18.49 -11.94 -20.35
CA GLY A 307 -19.74 -12.62 -20.00
C GLY A 307 -20.10 -12.51 -18.52
N MET A 308 -19.11 -12.60 -17.62
CA MET A 308 -19.30 -12.41 -16.19
C MET A 308 -19.61 -10.95 -15.82
N LEU A 309 -18.91 -9.98 -16.43
CA LEU A 309 -19.19 -8.56 -16.22
C LEU A 309 -20.58 -8.19 -16.76
N VAL A 310 -20.98 -8.67 -17.95
CA VAL A 310 -22.32 -8.43 -18.51
C VAL A 310 -23.42 -9.02 -17.62
N GLY A 311 -23.25 -10.24 -17.09
CA GLY A 311 -24.20 -10.83 -16.15
C GLY A 311 -24.29 -10.09 -14.81
N MET A 312 -23.16 -9.55 -14.34
CA MET A 312 -23.05 -8.87 -13.04
C MET A 312 -23.52 -7.41 -13.10
N PHE A 313 -23.24 -6.69 -14.20
CA PHE A 313 -23.85 -5.40 -14.51
C PHE A 313 -25.36 -5.56 -14.75
N GLY A 314 -25.80 -6.64 -15.41
CA GLY A 314 -27.22 -6.96 -15.57
C GLY A 314 -27.94 -7.21 -14.25
N MET A 315 -27.31 -7.94 -13.31
CA MET A 315 -27.91 -8.24 -12.00
C MET A 315 -27.87 -7.03 -11.05
N GLY A 316 -26.80 -6.23 -11.09
CA GLY A 316 -26.73 -4.94 -10.37
C GLY A 316 -27.72 -3.91 -10.91
N PHE A 317 -27.93 -3.87 -12.22
CA PHE A 317 -28.95 -3.05 -12.87
C PHE A 317 -30.37 -3.50 -12.49
N LEU A 318 -30.66 -4.82 -12.52
CA LEU A 318 -31.93 -5.38 -12.07
C LEU A 318 -32.20 -5.10 -10.58
N PHE A 319 -31.19 -5.24 -9.72
CA PHE A 319 -31.32 -4.91 -8.30
C PHE A 319 -31.55 -3.41 -8.09
N SER A 320 -30.85 -2.55 -8.83
CA SER A 320 -31.04 -1.10 -8.79
C SER A 320 -32.44 -0.68 -9.29
N LEU A 321 -32.98 -1.35 -10.31
CA LEU A 321 -34.37 -1.16 -10.76
C LEU A 321 -35.38 -1.60 -9.68
N LEU A 322 -35.10 -2.68 -8.96
CA LEU A 322 -35.96 -3.20 -7.90
C LEU A 322 -35.99 -2.26 -6.68
N VAL A 323 -34.82 -1.72 -6.30
CA VAL A 323 -34.68 -0.70 -5.25
C VAL A 323 -35.34 0.63 -5.66
N LEU A 324 -35.14 1.09 -6.90
CA LEU A 324 -35.80 2.30 -7.43
C LEU A 324 -37.33 2.14 -7.51
N SER A 325 -37.82 0.94 -7.82
CA SER A 325 -39.26 0.63 -7.82
C SER A 325 -39.86 0.68 -6.41
N PHE A 326 -39.13 0.17 -5.41
CA PHE A 326 -39.51 0.28 -4.00
C PHE A 326 -39.51 1.73 -3.48
N LEU A 327 -38.53 2.54 -3.88
CA LEU A 327 -38.43 3.95 -3.49
C LEU A 327 -39.48 4.84 -4.18
N ARG A 328 -39.93 4.49 -5.40
CA ARG A 328 -41.04 5.17 -6.08
C ARG A 328 -42.40 4.93 -5.42
N MET A 329 -42.58 3.84 -4.68
CA MET A 329 -43.83 3.57 -3.95
C MET A 329 -43.97 4.38 -2.64
N GLY A 330 -42.90 5.02 -2.16
CA GLY A 330 -42.89 5.76 -0.89
C GLY A 330 -43.02 7.28 -1.00
N ASN A 331 -42.99 7.86 -2.20
CA ASN A 331 -43.07 9.32 -2.40
C ASN A 331 -44.33 9.69 -3.21
N PRO A 332 -45.24 10.52 -2.67
CA PRO A 332 -46.35 11.04 -3.47
C PRO A 332 -45.82 11.93 -4.61
N PRO A 333 -46.55 12.05 -5.73
CA PRO A 333 -46.10 12.81 -6.89
C PRO A 333 -45.96 14.29 -6.51
N GLN A 334 -44.73 14.79 -6.52
CA GLN A 334 -44.50 16.23 -6.52
C GLN A 334 -44.99 16.80 -7.86
N LYS A 335 -45.81 17.86 -7.76
CA LYS A 335 -46.33 18.59 -8.91
C LYS A 335 -45.18 19.05 -9.83
N PRO A 336 -45.40 19.10 -11.15
CA PRO A 336 -44.38 19.59 -12.06
C PRO A 336 -44.12 21.07 -11.75
N PHE A 337 -42.89 21.37 -11.35
CA PHE A 337 -42.38 22.74 -11.32
C PHE A 337 -42.21 23.18 -12.78
N SER A 338 -42.93 24.23 -13.17
CA SER A 338 -42.68 24.93 -14.43
C SER A 338 -41.24 25.46 -14.44
N PRO A 339 -40.50 25.32 -15.55
CA PRO A 339 -39.17 25.88 -15.66
C PRO A 339 -39.29 27.40 -15.77
N LEU A 340 -39.01 28.10 -14.68
CA LEU A 340 -38.58 29.49 -14.76
C LEU A 340 -37.20 29.47 -15.40
N LEU A 341 -37.13 30.05 -16.60
CA LEU A 341 -35.90 30.45 -17.26
C LEU A 341 -35.06 31.27 -16.26
N ILE A 342 -34.06 30.63 -15.68
CA ILE A 342 -32.94 31.37 -15.08
C ILE A 342 -31.98 31.62 -16.24
N GLU A 343 -32.05 32.85 -16.73
CA GLU A 343 -31.01 33.45 -17.56
C GLU A 343 -29.62 33.14 -17.00
N SER A 344 -28.73 32.82 -17.94
CA SER A 344 -27.28 32.94 -17.81
C SER A 344 -26.94 34.25 -17.07
N SER A 345 -26.72 34.18 -15.77
CA SER A 345 -26.23 35.31 -14.97
C SER A 345 -24.75 35.11 -14.71
N SER A 346 -23.95 36.03 -15.25
CA SER A 346 -22.56 36.26 -14.92
C SER A 346 -22.42 36.61 -13.44
N GLN A 347 -22.29 35.59 -12.58
CA GLN A 347 -21.82 35.77 -11.21
C GLN A 347 -20.33 36.17 -11.24
N PRO A 348 -19.88 37.10 -10.38
CA PRO A 348 -18.45 37.39 -10.24
C PRO A 348 -17.74 36.10 -9.79
N LYS A 349 -16.71 35.70 -10.52
CA LYS A 349 -15.92 34.50 -10.19
C LYS A 349 -15.28 34.70 -8.82
N SER A 350 -15.44 33.71 -7.93
CA SER A 350 -14.73 33.73 -6.64
C SER A 350 -13.21 33.81 -6.88
N ALA A 351 -12.44 34.38 -5.95
CA ALA A 351 -10.98 34.48 -6.07
C ALA A 351 -10.34 33.09 -6.30
N LEU A 352 -10.90 32.04 -5.69
CA LEU A 352 -10.51 30.66 -5.89
C LEU A 352 -10.74 30.18 -7.33
N THR A 353 -11.91 30.45 -7.90
CA THR A 353 -12.24 30.06 -9.28
C THR A 353 -11.33 30.77 -10.29
N GLU A 354 -10.98 32.03 -10.05
CA GLU A 354 -10.03 32.76 -10.89
C GLU A 354 -8.61 32.16 -10.80
N ALA A 355 -8.16 31.84 -9.59
CA ALA A 355 -6.83 31.25 -9.36
C ALA A 355 -6.73 29.83 -9.95
N GLN A 356 -7.76 28.99 -9.80
CA GLN A 356 -7.86 27.69 -10.45
C GLN A 356 -7.78 27.82 -11.99
N GLY A 357 -8.44 28.83 -12.56
CA GLY A 357 -8.35 29.13 -13.99
C GLY A 357 -6.92 29.49 -14.42
N ARG A 358 -6.24 30.38 -13.68
CA ARG A 358 -4.83 30.71 -13.91
C ARG A 358 -3.92 29.50 -13.79
N PHE A 359 -4.12 28.67 -12.78
CA PHE A 359 -3.36 27.43 -12.55
C PHE A 359 -3.46 26.48 -13.74
N ILE A 360 -4.67 26.26 -14.27
CA ILE A 360 -4.87 25.42 -15.46
C ILE A 360 -4.16 26.02 -16.68
N GLU A 361 -4.29 27.33 -16.91
CA GLU A 361 -3.62 27.99 -18.03
C GLU A 361 -2.10 27.90 -17.94
N GLN A 362 -1.51 28.17 -16.77
CA GLN A 362 -0.06 28.06 -16.55
C GLN A 362 0.45 26.62 -16.67
N SER A 363 -0.37 25.64 -16.29
CA SER A 363 -0.03 24.21 -16.39
C SER A 363 0.15 23.74 -17.83
N LYS A 364 -0.45 24.43 -18.82
CA LYS A 364 -0.30 24.08 -20.25
C LYS A 364 1.14 24.22 -20.75
N ALA A 365 1.93 25.10 -20.13
CA ALA A 365 3.32 25.35 -20.48
C ALA A 365 4.32 24.49 -19.67
N ILE A 366 3.84 23.44 -18.98
CA ILE A 366 4.70 22.51 -18.25
C ILE A 366 5.11 21.36 -19.17
N PRO A 367 6.40 20.99 -19.23
CA PRO A 367 6.86 19.84 -19.99
C PRO A 367 6.05 18.57 -19.67
N GLY A 368 5.58 17.87 -20.71
CA GLY A 368 4.70 16.70 -20.57
C GLY A 368 3.21 17.04 -20.66
N LEU A 369 2.73 18.11 -20.01
CA LEU A 369 1.36 18.59 -20.18
C LEU A 369 1.16 19.31 -21.52
N GLU A 370 2.18 20.05 -21.98
CA GLU A 370 2.13 20.77 -23.26
C GLU A 370 1.75 19.86 -24.45
N GLN A 371 2.33 18.66 -24.52
CA GLN A 371 2.04 17.69 -25.59
C GLN A 371 0.60 17.17 -25.51
N ILE A 372 0.11 16.98 -24.29
CA ILE A 372 -1.24 16.51 -23.99
C ILE A 372 -2.27 17.56 -24.40
N PHE A 373 -2.08 18.81 -23.99
CA PHE A 373 -2.96 19.93 -24.34
C PHE A 373 -2.98 20.23 -25.84
N ASN A 374 -1.89 19.92 -26.54
CA ASN A 374 -1.80 20.10 -27.98
C ASN A 374 -2.32 18.92 -28.82
N SER A 375 -2.76 17.83 -28.17
CA SER A 375 -3.23 16.63 -28.86
C SER A 375 -4.46 16.89 -29.74
N ALA A 376 -4.53 16.19 -30.87
CA ALA A 376 -5.67 16.27 -31.80
C ALA A 376 -6.98 15.80 -31.13
N GLU A 377 -6.89 14.87 -30.18
CA GLU A 377 -8.02 14.36 -29.40
C GLU A 377 -8.68 15.47 -28.58
N LEU A 378 -7.91 16.24 -27.80
CA LEU A 378 -8.47 17.36 -27.00
C LEU A 378 -9.05 18.47 -27.87
N LYS A 379 -8.42 18.76 -29.02
CA LYS A 379 -8.85 19.82 -29.95
C LYS A 379 -10.13 19.46 -30.71
N SER A 380 -10.53 18.19 -30.73
CA SER A 380 -11.73 17.70 -31.40
C SER A 380 -12.99 17.69 -30.53
N MET A 381 -12.86 17.94 -29.23
CA MET A 381 -13.94 17.93 -28.25
C MET A 381 -14.70 19.26 -28.20
N SER A 382 -15.92 19.23 -27.67
CA SER A 382 -16.65 20.47 -27.32
C SER A 382 -15.91 21.25 -26.23
N SER A 383 -16.12 22.57 -26.14
CA SER A 383 -15.42 23.41 -25.14
C SER A 383 -15.68 22.96 -23.69
N GLU A 384 -16.87 22.43 -23.40
CA GLU A 384 -17.23 21.93 -22.07
C GLU A 384 -16.51 20.62 -21.73
N GLU A 385 -16.51 19.66 -22.66
CA GLU A 385 -15.77 18.40 -22.50
C GLU A 385 -14.26 18.62 -22.45
N GLN A 386 -13.74 19.53 -23.28
CA GLN A 386 -12.34 19.91 -23.30
C GLN A 386 -11.90 20.47 -21.94
N ASN A 387 -12.70 21.35 -21.32
CA ASN A 387 -12.41 21.90 -19.99
C ASN A 387 -12.44 20.83 -18.90
N LYS A 388 -13.46 19.96 -18.91
CA LYS A 388 -13.56 18.85 -17.96
C LYS A 388 -12.38 17.87 -18.08
N ARG A 389 -12.01 17.53 -19.31
CA ARG A 389 -10.88 16.62 -19.60
C ARG A 389 -9.56 17.25 -19.20
N SER A 390 -9.34 18.52 -19.55
CA SER A 390 -8.14 19.29 -19.19
C SER A 390 -7.92 19.36 -17.68
N SER A 391 -8.98 19.67 -16.93
CA SER A 391 -8.92 19.74 -15.46
C SER A 391 -8.53 18.38 -14.86
N ALA A 392 -9.16 17.29 -15.29
CA ALA A 392 -8.84 15.94 -14.82
C ALA A 392 -7.39 15.53 -15.14
N MET A 393 -6.87 15.90 -16.32
CA MET A 393 -5.49 15.61 -16.71
C MET A 393 -4.48 16.39 -15.89
N VAL A 394 -4.72 17.68 -15.66
CA VAL A 394 -3.87 18.52 -14.80
C VAL A 394 -3.87 17.98 -13.38
N GLN A 395 -5.03 17.55 -12.84
CA GLN A 395 -5.11 16.95 -11.51
C GLN A 395 -4.28 15.66 -11.41
N GLU A 396 -4.40 14.73 -12.36
CA GLU A 396 -3.63 13.48 -12.33
C GLU A 396 -2.13 13.72 -12.51
N PHE A 397 -1.75 14.62 -13.41
CA PHE A 397 -0.35 15.02 -13.60
C PHE A 397 0.23 15.65 -12.31
N SER A 398 -0.52 16.58 -11.70
CA SER A 398 -0.16 17.20 -10.43
C SER A 398 0.04 16.17 -9.33
N ARG A 399 -0.84 15.15 -9.25
CA ARG A 399 -0.75 14.07 -8.25
C ARG A 399 0.57 13.29 -8.33
N VAL A 400 1.12 13.13 -9.53
CA VAL A 400 2.38 12.41 -9.76
C VAL A 400 3.59 13.31 -9.48
N HIS A 401 3.54 14.57 -9.92
CA HIS A 401 4.71 15.45 -9.91
C HIS A 401 4.86 16.29 -8.63
N LEU A 402 3.77 16.64 -7.94
CA LEU A 402 3.80 17.64 -6.87
C LEU A 402 4.73 17.28 -5.70
N ARG A 403 4.64 16.06 -5.16
CA ARG A 403 5.47 15.64 -4.01
C ARG A 403 6.95 15.55 -4.35
N SER A 404 7.28 15.09 -5.56
CA SER A 404 8.67 15.06 -6.04
C SER A 404 9.18 16.47 -6.29
N GLY A 405 8.34 17.32 -6.89
CA GLY A 405 8.59 18.72 -7.17
C GLY A 405 8.89 19.57 -5.95
N LEU A 406 8.11 19.42 -4.88
CA LEU A 406 8.30 20.15 -3.63
C LEU A 406 9.71 19.95 -3.05
N ARG A 407 10.33 18.78 -3.23
CA ARG A 407 11.71 18.50 -2.77
C ARG A 407 12.80 19.20 -3.59
N ARG A 408 12.44 19.67 -4.79
CA ARG A 408 13.34 20.33 -5.74
C ARG A 408 13.25 21.86 -5.63
N LEU A 409 12.34 22.37 -4.79
CA LEU A 409 12.19 23.80 -4.56
C LEU A 409 13.28 24.32 -3.62
N GLY A 410 13.69 25.58 -3.84
CA GLY A 410 14.61 26.27 -2.96
C GLY A 410 13.98 26.66 -1.62
N ASP A 411 14.84 27.03 -0.67
CA ASP A 411 14.47 27.32 0.72
C ASP A 411 13.27 28.26 0.87
N SER A 412 13.24 29.36 0.11
CA SER A 412 12.17 30.36 0.23
C SER A 412 10.81 29.78 -0.11
N ALA A 413 10.71 28.93 -1.14
CA ALA A 413 9.45 28.32 -1.55
C ALA A 413 9.01 27.22 -0.57
N LEU A 414 9.96 26.46 -0.01
CA LEU A 414 9.68 25.50 1.06
C LEU A 414 9.14 26.18 2.33
N LEU A 415 9.73 27.30 2.74
CA LEU A 415 9.26 28.09 3.86
C LEU A 415 7.85 28.64 3.61
N THR A 416 7.59 29.17 2.41
CA THR A 416 6.26 29.60 2.01
C THR A 416 5.25 28.45 2.08
N LYS A 417 5.62 27.26 1.62
CA LYS A 417 4.74 26.09 1.65
C LYS A 417 4.40 25.68 3.09
N LEU A 418 5.36 25.73 4.01
CA LEU A 418 5.11 25.47 5.42
C LEU A 418 4.13 26.48 6.03
N ASP A 419 4.24 27.76 5.66
CA ASP A 419 3.33 28.80 6.16
C ASP A 419 1.90 28.62 5.62
N VAL A 420 1.76 28.36 4.32
CA VAL A 420 0.45 28.07 3.71
C VAL A 420 -0.19 26.84 4.37
N ASP A 421 0.57 25.76 4.56
CA ASP A 421 0.05 24.59 5.23
C ASP A 421 -0.34 24.89 6.69
N ARG A 422 0.47 25.66 7.43
CA ARG A 422 0.12 26.06 8.80
C ARG A 422 -1.24 26.76 8.86
N LYS A 423 -1.54 27.65 7.91
CA LYS A 423 -2.83 28.33 7.80
C LYS A 423 -3.96 27.35 7.48
N LEU A 424 -3.78 26.47 6.50
CA LEU A 424 -4.77 25.46 6.13
C LEU A 424 -5.13 24.55 7.31
N PHE A 425 -4.13 24.07 8.06
CA PHE A 425 -4.35 23.23 9.24
C PHE A 425 -4.99 23.98 10.42
N ALA A 426 -4.76 25.29 10.53
CA ALA A 426 -5.42 26.13 11.52
C ALA A 426 -6.91 26.34 11.22
N LEU A 427 -7.28 26.47 9.94
CA LEU A 427 -8.66 26.66 9.48
C LEU A 427 -9.47 25.36 9.41
N ALA A 428 -8.82 24.22 9.12
CA ALA A 428 -9.51 22.96 8.90
C ALA A 428 -10.17 22.42 10.17
N ALA A 429 -11.43 21.95 10.07
CA ALA A 429 -12.08 21.14 11.10
C ALA A 429 -11.30 19.84 11.36
N PRO A 430 -11.41 19.19 12.54
CA PRO A 430 -10.57 18.04 12.90
C PRO A 430 -10.54 16.90 11.87
N ASP A 431 -11.69 16.54 11.29
CA ASP A 431 -11.84 15.52 10.25
C ASP A 431 -11.16 15.93 8.93
N VAL A 432 -11.37 17.17 8.49
CA VAL A 432 -10.73 17.74 7.29
C VAL A 432 -9.21 17.87 7.47
N CYS A 433 -8.77 18.24 8.67
CA CYS A 433 -7.38 18.39 9.08
C CYS A 433 -6.64 17.05 9.09
N ALA A 434 -7.27 16.00 9.65
CA ALA A 434 -6.74 14.64 9.59
C ALA A 434 -6.68 14.13 8.14
N ALA A 435 -7.73 14.35 7.34
CA ALA A 435 -7.73 14.02 5.92
C ALA A 435 -6.64 14.78 5.14
N LEU A 436 -6.39 16.05 5.46
CA LEU A 436 -5.32 16.86 4.88
C LEU A 436 -3.93 16.30 5.23
N SER A 437 -3.69 15.93 6.49
CA SER A 437 -2.44 15.28 6.93
C SER A 437 -2.18 13.95 6.22
N HIS A 438 -3.22 13.13 6.09
CA HIS A 438 -3.12 11.83 5.43
C HIS A 438 -3.07 11.91 3.90
N GLY A 439 -3.29 13.10 3.31
CA GLY A 439 -3.37 13.29 1.88
C GLY A 439 -4.61 12.62 1.26
N THR A 440 -5.71 12.54 2.02
CA THR A 440 -6.99 11.92 1.64
C THR A 440 -8.15 12.92 1.60
N ILE A 441 -7.88 14.21 1.75
CA ILE A 441 -8.88 15.29 1.64
C ILE A 441 -9.59 15.27 0.28
N ALA A 442 -10.92 15.37 0.29
CA ALA A 442 -11.71 15.43 -0.94
C ALA A 442 -11.54 16.79 -1.67
N PRO A 443 -11.66 16.84 -3.01
CA PRO A 443 -11.52 18.10 -3.75
C PRO A 443 -12.45 19.20 -3.26
N GLU A 444 -13.69 18.88 -2.91
CA GLU A 444 -14.69 19.84 -2.44
C GLU A 444 -14.32 20.39 -1.05
N GLN A 445 -13.75 19.54 -0.19
CA GLN A 445 -13.26 19.95 1.12
C GLN A 445 -12.01 20.83 1.00
N MET A 446 -11.12 20.52 0.05
CA MET A 446 -9.96 21.36 -0.26
C MET A 446 -10.39 22.72 -0.82
N ASP A 447 -11.34 22.75 -1.76
CA ASP A 447 -11.86 23.99 -2.32
C ASP A 447 -12.56 24.84 -1.26
N ALA A 448 -13.34 24.22 -0.37
CA ALA A 448 -13.95 24.91 0.77
C ALA A 448 -12.91 25.46 1.75
N LEU A 449 -11.77 24.79 1.93
CA LEU A 449 -10.68 25.24 2.79
C LEU A 449 -9.89 26.38 2.16
N LEU A 450 -9.54 26.25 0.87
CA LEU A 450 -8.86 27.31 0.10
C LEU A 450 -9.75 28.55 -0.05
N GLY A 451 -11.07 28.37 -0.16
CA GLY A 451 -12.03 29.47 -0.23
C GLY A 451 -12.12 30.32 1.05
N GLN A 452 -11.54 29.87 2.16
CA GLN A 452 -11.43 30.63 3.41
C GLN A 452 -10.15 31.49 3.47
N LEU A 453 -9.21 31.28 2.54
CA LEU A 453 -7.99 32.10 2.44
C LEU A 453 -8.27 33.39 1.67
N ASP A 454 -7.39 34.39 1.87
CA ASP A 454 -7.45 35.61 1.06
C ASP A 454 -6.93 35.37 -0.36
N ARG A 455 -7.15 36.34 -1.26
CA ARG A 455 -6.73 36.23 -2.68
C ARG A 455 -5.21 35.99 -2.83
N ALA A 456 -4.39 36.68 -2.03
CA ALA A 456 -2.94 36.57 -2.13
C ALA A 456 -2.45 35.19 -1.66
N GLU A 457 -3.07 34.65 -0.61
CA GLU A 457 -2.79 33.31 -0.09
C GLU A 457 -3.21 32.20 -1.06
N ILE A 458 -4.37 32.36 -1.72
CA ILE A 458 -4.82 31.46 -2.78
C ILE A 458 -3.83 31.47 -3.95
N ASP A 459 -3.42 32.64 -4.41
CA ASP A 459 -2.45 32.77 -5.50
C ASP A 459 -1.11 32.13 -5.12
N GLN A 460 -0.64 32.38 -3.90
CA GLN A 460 0.58 31.79 -3.37
C GLN A 460 0.53 30.26 -3.30
N TYR A 461 -0.63 29.69 -2.94
CA TYR A 461 -0.83 28.23 -2.96
C TYR A 461 -0.66 27.67 -4.37
N PHE A 462 -1.35 28.22 -5.38
CA PHE A 462 -1.28 27.71 -6.75
C PHE A 462 0.08 27.95 -7.42
N ASP A 463 0.72 29.09 -7.14
CA ASP A 463 2.08 29.38 -7.62
C ASP A 463 3.09 28.35 -7.11
N LEU A 464 2.98 27.95 -5.84
CA LEU A 464 3.80 26.87 -5.28
C LEU A 464 3.56 25.53 -5.96
N LEU A 465 2.30 25.19 -6.27
CA LEU A 465 1.98 23.96 -7.00
C LEU A 465 2.64 23.95 -8.38
N ILE A 466 2.52 25.05 -9.13
CA ILE A 466 3.14 25.18 -10.46
C ILE A 466 4.65 25.07 -10.38
N GLN A 467 5.29 25.78 -9.45
CA GLN A 467 6.75 25.71 -9.26
C GLN A 467 7.20 24.28 -8.97
N ALA A 468 6.52 23.57 -8.07
CA ALA A 468 6.84 22.19 -7.74
C ALA A 468 6.67 21.26 -8.94
N ILE A 469 5.50 21.29 -9.60
CA ILE A 469 5.21 20.43 -10.74
C ILE A 469 6.23 20.65 -11.86
N ARG A 470 6.55 21.92 -12.15
CA ARG A 470 7.56 22.31 -13.13
C ARG A 470 8.95 21.78 -12.76
N ALA A 471 9.38 21.98 -11.52
CA ALA A 471 10.70 21.53 -11.05
C ALA A 471 10.89 20.02 -11.23
N ASP A 472 9.84 19.22 -11.00
CA ASP A 472 9.91 17.78 -11.23
C ASP A 472 9.87 17.40 -12.71
N ALA A 473 8.98 18.01 -13.49
CA ALA A 473 8.85 17.77 -14.93
C ALA A 473 10.14 18.12 -15.70
N GLU A 474 10.83 19.18 -15.29
CA GLU A 474 12.11 19.63 -15.86
C GLU A 474 13.31 18.84 -15.30
N GLY A 475 13.10 18.00 -14.28
CA GLY A 475 14.17 17.22 -13.67
C GLY A 475 15.15 18.04 -12.83
N THR A 476 14.74 19.21 -12.32
CA THR A 476 15.57 20.11 -11.50
C THR A 476 16.19 19.37 -10.31
N PRO A 477 17.52 19.36 -10.13
CA PRO A 477 18.13 18.63 -9.02
C PRO A 477 17.70 19.23 -7.67
N ALA A 478 17.50 18.38 -6.67
CA ALA A 478 17.22 18.86 -5.32
C ALA A 478 18.45 19.57 -4.75
N GLU A 479 18.28 20.81 -4.30
CA GLU A 479 19.36 21.60 -3.69
C GLU A 479 19.84 20.99 -2.36
N ARG A 480 18.93 20.33 -1.62
CA ARG A 480 19.19 19.71 -0.33
C ARG A 480 18.38 18.43 -0.15
N SER A 481 18.88 17.56 0.72
CA SER A 481 18.17 16.38 1.21
C SER A 481 17.72 16.59 2.65
N ALA A 482 16.65 15.91 3.06
CA ALA A 482 16.24 15.96 4.46
C ALA A 482 17.29 15.28 5.35
N ASP A 483 17.48 15.85 6.54
CA ASP A 483 18.35 15.33 7.59
C ASP A 483 17.47 14.81 8.74
N HIS A 484 17.43 13.49 8.91
CA HIS A 484 16.61 12.86 9.95
C HIS A 484 17.07 13.19 11.37
N GLU A 485 18.37 13.42 11.60
CA GLU A 485 18.87 13.76 12.93
C GLU A 485 18.50 15.20 13.30
N ALA A 486 18.60 16.12 12.34
CA ALA A 486 18.11 17.50 12.51
C ALA A 486 16.60 17.53 12.79
N VAL A 487 15.80 16.77 12.03
CA VAL A 487 14.34 16.70 12.23
C VAL A 487 13.98 16.09 13.58
N SER A 488 14.67 15.03 14.01
CA SER A 488 14.45 14.46 15.36
C SER A 488 14.82 15.44 16.47
N ARG A 489 15.91 16.21 16.32
CA ARG A 489 16.27 17.27 17.28
C ARG A 489 15.21 18.38 17.32
N SER A 490 14.73 18.83 16.17
CA SER A 490 13.64 19.81 16.07
C SER A 490 12.35 19.31 16.73
N PHE A 491 12.00 18.04 16.52
CA PHE A 491 10.83 17.42 17.15
C PHE A 491 10.95 17.39 18.67
N GLU A 492 12.07 16.92 19.21
CA GLU A 492 12.28 16.90 20.66
C GLU A 492 12.38 18.30 21.26
N GLY A 493 12.91 19.28 20.53
CA GLY A 493 12.90 20.69 20.93
C GLY A 493 11.47 21.24 21.05
N ILE A 494 10.61 20.96 20.07
CA ILE A 494 9.19 21.34 20.11
C ILE A 494 8.49 20.63 21.28
N ALA A 495 8.66 19.31 21.41
CA ALA A 495 8.01 18.52 22.46
C ALA A 495 8.44 19.00 23.86
N SER A 496 9.73 19.31 24.07
CA SER A 496 10.25 19.78 25.36
C SER A 496 9.80 21.21 25.70
N GLY A 497 9.35 21.99 24.72
CA GLY A 497 8.77 23.32 24.92
C GLY A 497 7.31 23.31 25.36
N LEU A 498 6.64 22.14 25.36
CA LEU A 498 5.25 21.98 25.79
C LEU A 498 5.16 21.61 27.27
N PRO A 499 4.02 21.87 27.94
CA PRO A 499 3.71 21.27 29.23
C PRO A 499 3.83 19.74 29.16
N GLU A 500 4.30 19.08 30.21
CA GLU A 500 4.52 17.63 30.21
C GLU A 500 3.32 16.78 29.69
N PRO A 501 2.06 17.02 30.11
CA PRO A 501 0.95 16.23 29.58
C PRO A 501 0.81 16.36 28.05
N ASP A 502 1.09 17.53 27.49
CA ASP A 502 1.04 17.77 26.06
C ASP A 502 2.27 17.19 25.35
N ALA A 503 3.46 17.27 25.96
CA ALA A 503 4.67 16.67 25.41
C ALA A 503 4.55 15.14 25.34
N ALA A 504 4.03 14.50 26.40
CA ALA A 504 3.74 13.07 26.43
C ALA A 504 2.68 12.68 25.37
N LYS A 505 1.58 13.45 25.28
CA LYS A 505 0.54 13.25 24.26
C LYS A 505 1.11 13.36 22.85
N LEU A 506 1.91 14.38 22.56
CA LEU A 506 2.53 14.56 21.25
C LEU A 506 3.43 13.38 20.87
N ARG A 507 4.31 12.92 21.78
CA ARG A 507 5.16 11.76 21.52
C ARG A 507 4.35 10.48 21.31
N GLN A 508 3.31 10.27 22.11
CA GLN A 508 2.41 9.13 21.97
C GLN A 508 1.71 9.16 20.62
N THR A 509 1.03 10.25 20.28
CA THR A 509 0.34 10.42 19.00
C THR A 509 1.27 10.21 17.81
N MET A 510 2.49 10.76 17.85
CA MET A 510 3.48 10.54 16.78
C MET A 510 3.97 9.09 16.70
N SER A 511 4.07 8.38 17.83
CA SER A 511 4.44 6.95 17.85
C SER A 511 3.33 6.01 17.36
N SER A 512 2.06 6.41 17.53
CA SER A 512 0.87 5.65 17.14
C SER A 512 0.03 6.35 16.06
N TYR A 513 0.68 7.15 15.21
CA TYR A 513 0.02 8.11 14.30
C TYR A 513 -1.04 7.48 13.40
N SER A 514 -0.84 6.24 12.94
CA SER A 514 -1.76 5.56 12.03
C SER A 514 -3.07 5.09 12.66
N VAL A 515 -3.16 5.11 13.99
CA VAL A 515 -4.35 4.66 14.75
C VAL A 515 -4.86 5.75 15.71
N ALA A 516 -4.26 6.93 15.68
CA ALA A 516 -4.72 8.09 16.43
C ALA A 516 -6.07 8.56 15.88
N SER A 517 -6.90 9.15 16.74
CA SER A 517 -8.17 9.75 16.31
C SER A 517 -7.94 10.99 15.45
N ASP A 518 -8.93 11.40 14.66
CA ASP A 518 -8.85 12.62 13.85
C ASP A 518 -8.55 13.87 14.71
N GLU A 519 -9.08 13.91 15.94
CA GLU A 519 -8.79 14.97 16.90
C GLU A 519 -7.33 14.96 17.37
N GLU A 520 -6.76 13.78 17.66
CA GLU A 520 -5.37 13.63 18.07
C GLU A 520 -4.41 13.99 16.93
N VAL A 521 -4.68 13.48 15.72
CA VAL A 521 -3.94 13.80 14.50
C VAL A 521 -3.94 15.31 14.28
N CYS A 522 -5.13 15.92 14.23
CA CYS A 522 -5.22 17.34 13.95
C CYS A 522 -4.57 18.21 15.03
N TRP A 523 -4.75 17.85 16.30
CA TRP A 523 -4.07 18.54 17.40
C TRP A 523 -2.54 18.45 17.26
N SER A 524 -2.00 17.26 16.97
CA SER A 524 -0.55 17.07 16.81
C SER A 524 0.01 17.87 15.63
N GLU A 525 -0.70 17.92 14.50
CA GLU A 525 -0.32 18.69 13.32
C GLU A 525 -0.29 20.19 13.59
N ARG A 526 -1.30 20.71 14.31
CA ARG A 526 -1.35 22.13 14.70
C ARG A 526 -0.21 22.50 15.64
N VAL A 527 0.08 21.63 16.61
CA VAL A 527 1.20 21.79 17.55
C VAL A 527 2.53 21.80 16.80
N LEU A 528 2.75 20.82 15.92
CA LEU A 528 3.99 20.71 15.14
C LEU A 528 4.16 21.92 14.22
N ARG A 529 3.15 22.32 13.46
CA ARG A 529 3.24 23.46 12.54
C ARG A 529 3.48 24.78 13.24
N THR A 530 2.91 24.96 14.43
CA THR A 530 3.19 26.12 15.27
C THR A 530 4.62 26.07 15.81
N GLY A 531 5.08 24.92 16.30
CA GLY A 531 6.44 24.73 16.79
C GLY A 531 7.49 24.93 15.70
N ILE A 532 7.27 24.38 14.50
CA ILE A 532 8.15 24.52 13.34
C ILE A 532 8.33 25.99 12.97
N ALA A 533 7.25 26.79 12.96
CA ALA A 533 7.33 28.21 12.65
C ALA A 533 8.26 28.99 13.60
N GLY A 534 8.49 28.49 14.82
CA GLY A 534 9.42 29.05 15.80
C GLY A 534 10.89 28.60 15.66
N LEU A 535 11.19 27.64 14.79
CA LEU A 535 12.56 27.12 14.60
C LEU A 535 13.41 28.06 13.72
N PRO A 536 14.75 27.96 13.77
CA PRO A 536 15.61 28.57 12.77
C PRO A 536 15.20 28.19 11.34
N LYS A 537 15.27 29.13 10.40
CA LYS A 537 14.82 28.92 9.00
C LYS A 537 15.43 27.66 8.36
N GLN A 538 16.67 27.34 8.69
CA GLN A 538 17.35 26.14 8.18
C GLN A 538 16.68 24.84 8.67
N ASP A 539 16.28 24.79 9.95
CA ASP A 539 15.60 23.63 10.53
C ASP A 539 14.17 23.49 9.99
N GLN A 540 13.51 24.61 9.69
CA GLN A 540 12.22 24.61 9.00
C GLN A 540 12.35 24.00 7.60
N VAL A 541 13.37 24.37 6.83
CA VAL A 541 13.62 23.79 5.50
C VAL A 541 13.89 22.29 5.59
N LEU A 542 14.72 21.85 6.54
CA LEU A 542 15.00 20.43 6.75
C LEU A 542 13.73 19.66 7.14
N TRP A 543 12.87 20.27 7.95
CA TRP A 543 11.56 19.73 8.27
C TRP A 543 10.67 19.59 7.03
N ALA A 544 10.55 20.66 6.22
CA ALA A 544 9.77 20.64 4.99
C ALA A 544 10.22 19.50 4.05
N LEU A 545 11.53 19.35 3.86
CA LEU A 545 12.10 18.27 3.05
C LEU A 545 11.75 16.88 3.60
N SER A 546 11.65 16.72 4.93
CA SER A 546 11.29 15.44 5.55
C SER A 546 9.83 15.05 5.34
N ILE A 547 8.91 16.03 5.24
CA ILE A 547 7.50 15.79 4.93
C ILE A 547 7.36 15.24 3.50
N TYR A 548 8.17 15.75 2.57
CA TYR A 548 8.04 15.44 1.15
C TYR A 548 8.92 14.27 0.68
N GLN A 549 9.83 13.74 1.51
CA GLN A 549 10.58 12.50 1.26
C GLN A 549 9.64 11.31 1.03
#